data_AF-A0AA40EZA4-F1
#
_entry.id   AF-A0AA40EZA4-F1
#
_cell.length_a   1.000
_cell.length_b   1.000
_cell.length_c   1.000
_cell.angle_alpha   90.00
_cell.angle_beta   90.00
_cell.angle_gamma   90.00
#
_symmetry.space_group_name_H-M   'P 1'
#
loop_
_entity.id
_entity.type
_entity.pdbx_description
1 polymer ?
#
loop_
_entity_poly.entity_id
_entity_poly.type
_entity_poly.pdbx_seq_one_letter_code
_entity_poly.pdbx_strand_id
1 'polypeptide(L)'
;MFMEMSLSTAWILGAVGLLFTSCVPPVLQSAVGPVASRKIVPRRLQMYHAQLDPRMATTETAAGVPVGARSMLHRTAISALYGEELGHQYVPFNVTGLARTASMDFVDLECDIVETPGRFTNDEWYYNFTSTRIKDGWTHVDYTFLDFNATLFNGTHFLYHKCIAKPARGWCGVNLVEGTGAMGSFSCHRERWIEPPSEDVYGPAAGFVAIAAAFHAAFEGEGWVTRQTHRPQQNSSFVLATAKWEDRGNYTMPPRLIDHFQRVLWHIPINARAKEIPAGQEGGKYDLDGVVELQVLDEQPILLQKFDFVRTFATIGVCLSVGVGAVVWLIVLPKESGRLA
;
A
#
# COMPACT_ATOMS: atom_id res chain seq x y z
N MET A 1 -12.19 -79.75 2.77
CA MET A 1 -12.76 -79.37 1.47
C MET A 1 -11.83 -78.32 0.87
N PHE A 2 -10.76 -78.78 0.23
CA PHE A 2 -9.84 -77.90 -0.49
C PHE A 2 -10.44 -77.69 -1.87
N MET A 3 -10.84 -76.45 -2.20
CA MET A 3 -11.09 -76.08 -3.59
C MET A 3 -9.76 -76.22 -4.33
N GLU A 4 -9.65 -77.22 -5.20
CA GLU A 4 -8.62 -77.22 -6.23
C GLU A 4 -8.92 -76.04 -7.16
N MET A 5 -8.30 -74.89 -6.90
CA MET A 5 -8.31 -73.78 -7.85
C MET A 5 -7.64 -74.30 -9.12
N SER A 6 -8.36 -74.29 -10.25
CA SER A 6 -7.74 -74.56 -11.54
C SER A 6 -6.63 -73.52 -11.77
N LEU A 7 -5.57 -73.91 -12.47
CA LEU A 7 -4.46 -73.02 -12.81
C LEU A 7 -4.97 -71.72 -13.45
N SER A 8 -6.06 -71.77 -14.23
CA SER A 8 -6.71 -70.60 -14.83
C SER A 8 -7.30 -69.63 -13.81
N THR A 9 -7.97 -70.09 -12.74
CA THR A 9 -8.44 -69.23 -11.65
C THR A 9 -7.32 -68.52 -10.91
N ALA A 10 -6.19 -69.21 -10.67
CA ALA A 10 -5.03 -68.61 -10.00
C ALA A 10 -4.36 -67.51 -10.87
N TRP A 11 -4.25 -67.72 -12.18
CA TRP A 11 -3.73 -66.72 -13.12
C TRP A 11 -4.61 -65.48 -13.21
N ILE A 12 -5.94 -65.64 -13.19
CA ILE A 12 -6.88 -64.51 -13.26
C ILE A 12 -6.83 -63.68 -11.98
N LEU A 13 -6.82 -64.32 -10.81
CA LEU A 13 -6.64 -63.64 -9.53
C LEU A 13 -5.28 -62.92 -9.46
N GLY A 14 -4.22 -63.55 -9.96
CA GLY A 14 -2.90 -62.93 -10.09
C GLY A 14 -2.91 -61.70 -11.00
N ALA A 15 -3.56 -61.77 -12.16
CA ALA A 15 -3.67 -60.66 -13.11
C ALA A 15 -4.50 -59.49 -12.56
N VAL A 16 -5.60 -59.77 -11.87
CA VAL A 16 -6.43 -58.75 -11.20
C VAL A 16 -5.65 -58.09 -10.05
N GLY A 17 -4.91 -58.87 -9.26
CA GLY A 17 -4.03 -58.36 -8.21
C GLY A 17 -2.90 -57.46 -8.75
N LEU A 18 -2.32 -57.82 -9.90
CA LEU A 18 -1.32 -57.01 -10.60
C LEU A 18 -1.92 -55.71 -11.15
N LEU A 19 -3.14 -55.74 -11.70
CA LEU A 19 -3.86 -54.54 -12.14
C LEU A 19 -4.13 -53.58 -10.98
N PHE A 20 -4.57 -54.10 -9.84
CA PHE A 20 -4.82 -53.27 -8.65
C PHE A 20 -3.53 -52.63 -8.13
N THR A 21 -2.45 -53.40 -8.01
CA THR A 21 -1.17 -52.89 -7.48
C THR A 21 -0.42 -52.00 -8.48
N SER A 22 -0.66 -52.13 -9.78
CA SER A 22 -0.04 -51.28 -10.81
C SER A 22 -0.82 -49.99 -11.09
N CYS A 23 -2.15 -49.98 -10.97
CA CYS A 23 -2.95 -48.79 -11.28
C CYS A 23 -3.17 -47.88 -10.07
N VAL A 24 -3.35 -48.42 -8.87
CA VAL A 24 -3.74 -47.61 -7.70
C VAL A 24 -2.61 -46.69 -7.19
N PRO A 25 -1.36 -47.15 -7.03
CA PRO A 25 -0.28 -46.28 -6.54
C PRO A 25 0.06 -45.10 -7.47
N PRO A 26 0.21 -45.27 -8.81
CA PRO A 26 0.48 -44.14 -9.70
C PRO A 26 -0.67 -43.14 -9.74
N VAL A 27 -1.91 -43.62 -9.64
CA VAL A 27 -3.08 -42.74 -9.62
C VAL A 27 -3.12 -41.91 -8.34
N LEU A 28 -2.88 -42.54 -7.19
CA LEU A 28 -2.78 -41.83 -5.90
C LEU A 28 -1.65 -40.78 -5.93
N GLN A 29 -0.50 -41.11 -6.52
CA GLN A 29 0.60 -40.16 -6.69
C GLN A 29 0.25 -39.02 -7.65
N SER A 30 -0.47 -39.30 -8.75
CA SER A 30 -0.89 -38.30 -9.73
C SER A 30 -2.07 -37.43 -9.28
N ALA A 31 -2.83 -37.89 -8.28
CA ALA A 31 -3.97 -37.18 -7.73
C ALA A 31 -3.56 -36.13 -6.68
N VAL A 32 -2.28 -36.07 -6.32
CA VAL A 32 -1.71 -35.07 -5.41
C VAL A 32 -1.00 -34.01 -6.24
N GLY A 33 -1.64 -32.85 -6.39
CA GLY A 33 -1.03 -31.69 -7.03
C GLY A 33 -0.65 -30.63 -6.00
N PRO A 34 0.51 -29.97 -6.14
CA PRO A 34 0.77 -28.74 -5.39
C PRO A 34 -0.18 -27.65 -5.88
N VAL A 35 -0.91 -27.04 -4.95
CA VAL A 35 -1.71 -25.84 -5.22
C VAL A 35 -1.09 -24.69 -4.43
N ALA A 36 -0.67 -23.65 -5.16
CA ALA A 36 -0.24 -22.41 -4.54
C ALA A 36 -1.46 -21.79 -3.85
N SER A 37 -1.34 -21.58 -2.54
CA SER A 37 -2.33 -20.89 -1.73
C SER A 37 -1.64 -19.79 -0.92
N ARG A 38 -2.43 -18.88 -0.34
CA ARG A 38 -1.93 -17.81 0.51
C ARG A 38 -2.46 -18.00 1.91
N LYS A 39 -1.55 -17.97 2.88
CA LYS A 39 -1.89 -17.92 4.31
C LYS A 39 -1.71 -16.49 4.79
N ILE A 40 -2.77 -15.92 5.35
CA ILE A 40 -2.70 -14.60 5.99
C ILE A 40 -2.31 -14.80 7.45
N VAL A 41 -1.17 -14.22 7.85
CA VAL A 41 -0.66 -14.26 9.23
C VAL A 41 -0.58 -12.83 9.76
N PRO A 42 -1.41 -12.44 10.74
CA PRO A 42 -1.30 -11.11 11.33
C PRO A 42 0.02 -10.99 12.10
N ARG A 43 0.78 -9.93 11.82
CA ARG A 43 2.03 -9.57 12.49
C ARG A 43 1.96 -8.15 13.02
N ARG A 44 2.55 -7.93 14.19
CA ARG A 44 2.74 -6.60 14.77
C ARG A 44 4.18 -6.20 14.58
N LEU A 45 4.40 -5.16 13.81
CA LEU A 45 5.71 -4.58 13.50
C LEU A 45 5.72 -3.12 13.95
N GLN A 46 6.85 -2.47 13.73
CA GLN A 46 7.07 -1.08 14.04
C GLN A 46 7.56 -0.37 12.79
N MET A 47 6.98 0.79 12.51
CA MET A 47 7.43 1.69 11.44
C MET A 47 7.84 3.03 12.03
N TYR A 48 8.74 3.74 11.37
CA TYR A 48 9.10 5.10 11.80
C TYR A 48 8.08 6.13 11.27
N HIS A 49 7.54 6.94 12.16
CA HIS A 49 6.70 8.10 11.89
C HIS A 49 6.83 9.08 13.06
N ALA A 50 7.48 10.23 12.82
CA ALA A 50 7.76 11.21 13.87
C ALA A 50 6.50 11.84 14.51
N GLN A 51 5.31 11.63 13.93
CA GLN A 51 4.07 12.28 14.34
C GLN A 51 4.25 13.80 14.40
N LEU A 52 3.51 14.51 15.25
CA LEU A 52 3.65 15.94 15.46
C LEU A 52 4.77 16.23 16.48
N ASP A 53 6.02 15.97 16.10
CA ASP A 53 7.20 16.19 16.95
C ASP A 53 7.71 17.66 16.87
N PRO A 54 7.81 18.38 18.01
CA PRO A 54 8.35 19.75 18.06
C PRO A 54 9.79 19.88 17.54
N ARG A 55 10.61 18.82 17.61
CA ARG A 55 12.02 18.81 17.16
C ARG A 55 12.16 18.99 15.64
N MET A 56 11.07 18.83 14.91
CA MET A 56 11.00 19.05 13.46
C MET A 56 11.09 20.54 13.10
N ALA A 57 10.69 21.44 14.00
CA ALA A 57 10.68 22.88 13.75
C ALA A 57 12.07 23.51 13.87
N THR A 58 12.26 24.61 13.15
CA THR A 58 13.30 25.62 13.44
C THR A 58 12.75 26.61 14.45
N THR A 59 13.54 26.94 15.48
CA THR A 59 13.13 27.88 16.54
C THR A 59 13.87 29.20 16.40
N GLU A 60 13.18 30.32 16.60
CA GLU A 60 13.82 31.63 16.71
C GLU A 60 14.57 31.74 18.05
N THR A 61 15.84 32.16 17.99
CA THR A 61 16.78 32.09 19.13
C THR A 61 16.42 33.02 20.29
N ALA A 62 15.59 34.04 20.07
CA ALA A 62 15.21 35.01 21.09
C ALA A 62 13.99 34.59 21.94
N ALA A 63 13.06 33.82 21.36
CA ALA A 63 11.78 33.49 22.00
C ALA A 63 11.44 31.98 22.00
N GLY A 64 12.24 31.14 21.35
CA GLY A 64 11.98 29.71 21.22
C GLY A 64 10.81 29.35 20.30
N VAL A 65 10.12 30.34 19.75
CA VAL A 65 8.97 30.21 18.85
C VAL A 65 9.35 29.42 17.60
N PRO A 66 8.59 28.38 17.20
CA PRO A 66 8.83 27.68 15.95
C PRO A 66 8.45 28.59 14.78
N VAL A 67 9.41 28.78 13.88
CA VAL A 67 9.30 29.71 12.75
C VAL A 67 9.52 29.02 11.41
N GLY A 68 9.40 27.70 11.34
CA GLY A 68 9.52 27.00 10.06
C GLY A 68 10.00 25.56 10.15
N ALA A 69 10.29 25.01 8.98
CA ALA A 69 10.73 23.64 8.79
C ALA A 69 12.26 23.53 8.83
N ARG A 70 12.76 22.45 9.42
CA ARG A 70 14.16 22.05 9.20
C ARG A 70 14.37 21.57 7.77
N SER A 71 15.60 21.72 7.29
CA SER A 71 16.01 21.30 5.93
C SER A 71 15.64 19.86 5.58
N MET A 72 15.69 18.94 6.56
CA MET A 72 15.30 17.54 6.37
C MET A 72 13.82 17.36 6.03
N LEU A 73 12.93 18.21 6.55
CA LEU A 73 11.50 18.16 6.22
C LEU A 73 11.25 18.64 4.80
N HIS A 74 11.91 19.71 4.36
CA HIS A 74 11.85 20.16 2.97
C HIS A 74 12.28 19.05 2.02
N ARG A 75 13.41 18.40 2.30
CA ARG A 75 13.88 17.25 1.51
C ARG A 75 12.84 16.12 1.47
N THR A 76 12.16 15.86 2.59
CA THR A 76 11.12 14.84 2.67
C THR A 76 9.90 15.21 1.85
N ALA A 77 9.42 16.45 1.95
CA ALA A 77 8.28 16.95 1.19
C ALA A 77 8.54 16.82 -0.31
N ILE A 78 9.74 17.21 -0.76
CA ILE A 78 10.19 17.04 -2.14
C ILE A 78 10.27 15.55 -2.51
N SER A 79 10.86 14.70 -1.68
CA SER A 79 10.92 13.25 -1.97
C SER A 79 9.52 12.63 -2.12
N ALA A 80 8.55 13.03 -1.30
CA ALA A 80 7.18 12.56 -1.38
C ALA A 80 6.45 13.08 -2.62
N LEU A 81 6.78 14.30 -3.05
CA LEU A 81 6.24 14.90 -4.24
C LEU A 81 6.68 14.13 -5.51
N TYR A 82 7.98 13.87 -5.67
CA TYR A 82 8.54 13.10 -6.80
C TYR A 82 8.32 11.58 -6.69
N GLY A 83 8.02 11.09 -5.48
CA GLY A 83 8.08 9.66 -5.15
C GLY A 83 6.83 8.85 -5.39
N GLU A 84 5.87 9.32 -6.18
CA GLU A 84 4.56 8.65 -6.36
C GLU A 84 4.67 7.15 -6.64
N GLU A 85 5.50 6.79 -7.62
CA GLU A 85 5.76 5.41 -8.06
C GLU A 85 6.97 4.80 -7.34
N LEU A 86 7.70 5.57 -6.53
CA LEU A 86 8.89 5.09 -5.83
C LEU A 86 8.48 4.22 -4.63
N GLY A 87 9.17 3.08 -4.52
CA GLY A 87 9.08 2.23 -3.33
C GLY A 87 9.77 2.88 -2.15
N HIS A 88 9.03 3.05 -1.05
CA HIS A 88 9.56 3.46 0.24
C HIS A 88 9.59 2.28 1.20
N GLN A 89 10.70 2.13 1.93
CA GLN A 89 10.84 1.08 2.93
C GLN A 89 10.19 1.51 4.25
N TYR A 90 8.99 1.00 4.53
CA TYR A 90 8.25 1.32 5.76
C TYR A 90 8.68 0.46 6.95
N VAL A 91 9.09 -0.79 6.68
CA VAL A 91 9.59 -1.72 7.68
C VAL A 91 10.86 -2.41 7.19
N PRO A 92 11.81 -2.73 8.10
CA PRO A 92 13.04 -3.42 7.73
C PRO A 92 12.82 -4.93 7.45
N PHE A 93 11.65 -5.45 7.76
CA PHE A 93 11.32 -6.87 7.63
C PHE A 93 10.70 -7.18 6.27
N ASN A 94 11.07 -8.33 5.69
CA ASN A 94 10.44 -8.84 4.48
C ASN A 94 9.04 -9.39 4.82
N VAL A 95 8.03 -8.53 4.72
CA VAL A 95 6.61 -8.86 4.88
C VAL A 95 5.82 -8.30 3.71
N THR A 96 4.80 -9.03 3.26
CA THR A 96 3.99 -8.64 2.11
C THR A 96 2.52 -8.66 2.49
N GLY A 97 1.76 -7.65 2.10
CA GLY A 97 0.33 -7.55 2.37
C GLY A 97 -0.09 -6.20 2.94
N LEU A 98 -1.38 -6.11 3.29
CA LEU A 98 -1.96 -4.87 3.81
C LEU A 98 -1.39 -4.55 5.18
N ALA A 99 -0.79 -3.37 5.31
CA ALA A 99 -0.27 -2.83 6.55
C ALA A 99 -1.11 -1.64 7.01
N ARG A 100 -1.40 -1.58 8.31
CA ARG A 100 -2.19 -0.50 8.93
C ARG A 100 -1.55 -0.06 10.24
N THR A 101 -1.39 1.23 10.42
CA THR A 101 -0.85 1.80 11.66
C THR A 101 -1.89 1.73 12.78
N ALA A 102 -1.42 1.73 14.02
CA ALA A 102 -2.22 2.18 15.14
C ALA A 102 -2.65 3.65 14.96
N SER A 103 -3.61 4.08 15.78
CA SER A 103 -4.07 5.47 15.78
C SER A 103 -2.91 6.41 16.15
N MET A 104 -2.57 7.33 15.25
CA MET A 104 -1.47 8.27 15.36
C MET A 104 -1.90 9.67 14.95
N ASP A 105 -1.12 10.66 15.36
CA ASP A 105 -1.36 12.06 15.03
C ASP A 105 -0.58 12.42 13.74
N PHE A 106 -1.28 13.05 12.79
CA PHE A 106 -0.75 13.47 11.49
C PHE A 106 -1.42 14.77 11.02
N VAL A 107 -0.99 15.31 9.88
CA VAL A 107 -1.62 16.49 9.27
C VAL A 107 -2.48 16.05 8.10
N ASP A 108 -3.73 16.50 8.09
CA ASP A 108 -4.69 16.18 7.04
C ASP A 108 -5.38 17.44 6.50
N LEU A 109 -6.11 17.27 5.41
CA LEU A 109 -6.75 18.35 4.67
C LEU A 109 -8.27 18.31 4.77
N GLU A 110 -8.83 19.50 4.85
CA GLU A 110 -10.23 19.81 4.60
C GLU A 110 -10.29 20.73 3.38
N CYS A 111 -10.84 20.26 2.27
CA CYS A 111 -10.81 20.99 1.01
C CYS A 111 -12.20 21.10 0.39
N ASP A 112 -12.56 22.32 0.00
CA ASP A 112 -13.66 22.60 -0.92
C ASP A 112 -13.09 22.71 -2.34
N ILE A 113 -13.54 21.84 -3.23
CA ILE A 113 -13.08 21.79 -4.62
C ILE A 113 -14.22 22.26 -5.52
N VAL A 114 -13.97 23.35 -6.24
CA VAL A 114 -14.87 23.87 -7.26
C VAL A 114 -14.28 23.61 -8.63
N GLU A 115 -15.02 22.88 -9.44
CA GLU A 115 -14.67 22.58 -10.83
C GLU A 115 -15.37 23.57 -11.76
N THR A 116 -14.61 24.21 -12.63
CA THR A 116 -15.14 25.09 -13.68
C THR A 116 -14.63 24.61 -15.03
N PRO A 117 -15.51 24.39 -16.03
CA PRO A 117 -15.07 23.98 -17.36
C PRO A 117 -14.14 25.03 -17.96
N GLY A 118 -12.97 24.57 -18.42
CA GLY A 118 -12.09 25.40 -19.24
C GLY A 118 -12.55 25.41 -20.68
N ARG A 119 -11.91 26.24 -21.51
CA ARG A 119 -12.09 26.16 -22.95
C ARG A 119 -11.05 25.18 -23.47
N PHE A 120 -11.48 24.20 -24.27
CA PHE A 120 -10.59 23.25 -24.94
C PHE A 120 -9.66 23.96 -25.94
N THR A 121 -8.65 24.65 -25.43
CA THR A 121 -7.60 25.29 -26.20
C THR A 121 -6.27 24.90 -25.56
N ASN A 122 -5.28 24.59 -26.37
CA ASN A 122 -3.95 24.11 -25.94
C ASN A 122 -3.11 25.16 -25.17
N ASP A 123 -3.72 26.27 -24.76
CA ASP A 123 -3.08 27.43 -24.14
C ASP A 123 -3.48 27.64 -22.68
N GLU A 124 -4.36 26.80 -22.11
CA GLU A 124 -4.96 27.02 -20.78
C GLU A 124 -4.22 26.28 -19.65
N TRP A 125 -2.88 26.18 -19.69
CA TRP A 125 -2.10 25.59 -18.61
C TRP A 125 -1.89 26.58 -17.47
N TYR A 126 -2.43 26.28 -16.31
CA TYR A 126 -2.29 27.13 -15.13
C TYR A 126 -2.19 26.31 -13.86
N TYR A 127 -1.19 26.63 -13.06
CA TYR A 127 -1.05 26.25 -11.67
C TYR A 127 -0.75 27.49 -10.85
N ASN A 128 -1.43 27.64 -9.73
CA ASN A 128 -1.11 28.68 -8.76
C ASN A 128 -1.44 28.19 -7.36
N PHE A 129 -0.50 28.34 -6.45
CA PHE A 129 -0.68 28.07 -5.04
C PHE A 129 -0.40 29.33 -4.24
N THR A 130 -1.36 29.69 -3.38
CA THR A 130 -1.25 30.82 -2.47
C THR A 130 -1.74 30.41 -1.10
N SER A 131 -1.08 30.86 -0.03
CA SER A 131 -1.54 30.63 1.34
C SER A 131 -1.80 31.95 2.04
N THR A 132 -2.92 32.07 2.75
CA THR A 132 -3.46 33.34 3.27
C THR A 132 -2.81 33.81 4.58
N ARG A 133 -1.78 33.11 5.10
CA ARG A 133 -1.17 33.39 6.42
C ARG A 133 0.36 33.55 6.45
N ILE A 134 0.97 34.06 5.39
CA ILE A 134 2.43 34.30 5.36
C ILE A 134 2.69 35.73 4.88
N LYS A 135 2.34 36.73 5.69
CA LYS A 135 2.65 38.14 5.37
C LYS A 135 3.95 38.65 6.00
N ASP A 136 4.47 38.00 7.04
CA ASP A 136 5.66 38.45 7.80
C ASP A 136 6.70 37.33 8.00
N GLY A 137 6.85 36.45 7.00
CA GLY A 137 7.60 35.19 7.14
C GLY A 137 6.85 34.16 7.97
N TRP A 138 7.44 32.97 8.18
CA TRP A 138 6.88 31.86 8.97
C TRP A 138 6.75 32.16 10.48
N THR A 139 6.78 33.43 10.87
CA THR A 139 6.76 33.88 12.26
C THR A 139 5.41 33.61 12.94
N HIS A 140 4.31 33.51 12.18
CA HIS A 140 2.95 33.38 12.70
C HIS A 140 2.06 32.44 11.86
N VAL A 141 2.51 31.20 11.63
CA VAL A 141 1.52 30.14 11.37
C VAL A 141 0.73 29.99 12.65
N ASP A 142 -0.57 30.20 12.57
CA ASP A 142 -1.47 29.81 13.65
C ASP A 142 -1.27 28.31 13.87
N TYR A 143 -0.80 27.95 15.05
CA TYR A 143 -0.49 26.59 15.48
C TYR A 143 -1.61 25.58 15.26
N THR A 144 -2.80 26.07 14.92
CA THR A 144 -4.02 25.32 14.70
C THR A 144 -4.25 24.92 13.24
N PHE A 145 -3.88 25.75 12.26
CA PHE A 145 -4.17 25.46 10.84
C PHE A 145 -3.40 26.31 9.81
N LEU A 146 -3.29 25.76 8.60
CA LEU A 146 -2.80 26.45 7.38
C LEU A 146 -3.93 26.53 6.35
N ASP A 147 -4.36 27.75 6.03
CA ASP A 147 -5.34 28.02 4.96
C ASP A 147 -4.61 28.38 3.65
N PHE A 148 -5.01 27.71 2.57
CA PHE A 148 -4.43 27.91 1.25
C PHE A 148 -5.42 27.68 0.11
N ASN A 149 -5.18 28.41 -0.97
CA ASN A 149 -5.87 28.28 -2.23
C ASN A 149 -4.93 27.75 -3.29
N ALA A 150 -5.38 26.76 -4.05
CA ALA A 150 -4.64 26.26 -5.19
C ALA A 150 -5.54 26.08 -6.41
N THR A 151 -5.06 26.51 -7.57
CA THR A 151 -5.76 26.33 -8.84
C THR A 151 -4.92 25.45 -9.74
N LEU A 152 -5.54 24.48 -10.39
CA LEU A 152 -4.91 23.64 -11.40
C LEU A 152 -5.83 23.46 -12.60
N PHE A 153 -5.32 23.63 -13.81
CA PHE A 153 -5.99 23.17 -15.01
C PHE A 153 -5.58 21.71 -15.30
N ASN A 154 -6.57 20.80 -15.31
CA ASN A 154 -6.32 19.37 -15.53
C ASN A 154 -6.40 18.95 -17.01
N GLY A 155 -6.47 19.91 -17.94
CA GLY A 155 -6.67 19.65 -19.37
C GLY A 155 -8.11 19.85 -19.85
N THR A 156 -9.09 19.86 -18.94
CA THR A 156 -10.51 20.03 -19.27
C THR A 156 -11.22 21.07 -18.40
N HIS A 157 -10.87 21.11 -17.12
CA HIS A 157 -11.48 21.99 -16.13
C HIS A 157 -10.40 22.67 -15.29
N PHE A 158 -10.73 23.87 -14.83
CA PHE A 158 -10.03 24.53 -13.73
C PHE A 158 -10.56 23.97 -12.42
N LEU A 159 -9.66 23.41 -11.63
CA LEU A 159 -9.92 22.90 -10.30
C LEU A 159 -9.43 23.92 -9.29
N TYR A 160 -10.36 24.63 -8.66
CA TYR A 160 -10.10 25.57 -7.60
C TYR A 160 -10.25 24.87 -6.26
N HIS A 161 -9.15 24.74 -5.54
CA HIS A 161 -9.07 24.12 -4.23
C HIS A 161 -8.95 25.21 -3.18
N LYS A 162 -9.92 25.28 -2.27
CA LYS A 162 -9.81 26.06 -1.04
C LYS A 162 -9.66 25.07 0.11
N CYS A 163 -8.47 25.03 0.68
CA CYS A 163 -8.07 23.96 1.60
C CYS A 163 -7.57 24.51 2.93
N ILE A 164 -7.81 23.75 3.97
CA ILE A 164 -7.28 24.00 5.31
C ILE A 164 -6.55 22.73 5.77
N ALA A 165 -5.25 22.84 6.02
CA ALA A 165 -4.47 21.78 6.67
C ALA A 165 -4.57 21.92 8.18
N LYS A 166 -4.94 20.83 8.86
CA LYS A 166 -5.12 20.78 10.31
C LYS A 166 -4.52 19.50 10.91
N PRO A 167 -4.08 19.55 12.17
CA PRO A 167 -3.77 18.36 12.94
C PRO A 167 -4.98 17.42 13.05
N ALA A 168 -4.75 16.13 12.81
CA ALA A 168 -5.75 15.08 12.81
C ALA A 168 -5.23 13.84 13.52
N ARG A 169 -6.15 13.04 14.06
CA ARG A 169 -5.85 11.71 14.60
C ARG A 169 -6.58 10.66 13.81
N GLY A 170 -5.91 9.56 13.54
CA GLY A 170 -6.48 8.42 12.83
C GLY A 170 -5.41 7.40 12.48
N TRP A 171 -5.65 6.61 11.45
CA TRP A 171 -4.75 5.52 11.05
C TRP A 171 -4.37 5.67 9.59
N CYS A 172 -3.18 5.21 9.22
CA CYS A 172 -2.75 5.15 7.83
C CYS A 172 -2.52 3.71 7.42
N GLY A 173 -2.60 3.46 6.12
CA GLY A 173 -2.42 2.14 5.54
C GLY A 173 -1.65 2.22 4.23
N VAL A 174 -0.95 1.13 3.95
CA VAL A 174 -0.18 0.93 2.73
C VAL A 174 -0.12 -0.56 2.41
N ASN A 175 -0.06 -0.90 1.14
CA ASN A 175 0.21 -2.28 0.75
C ASN A 175 1.72 -2.50 0.67
N LEU A 176 2.23 -3.46 1.44
CA LEU A 176 3.65 -3.79 1.46
C LEU A 176 3.97 -4.94 0.50
N VAL A 177 5.11 -4.84 -0.16
CA VAL A 177 5.79 -5.89 -0.91
C VAL A 177 7.21 -5.93 -0.36
N GLU A 178 7.54 -7.03 0.31
CA GLU A 178 8.84 -7.23 0.96
C GLU A 178 9.27 -6.10 1.92
N GLY A 179 8.31 -5.52 2.65
CA GLY A 179 8.52 -4.41 3.59
C GLY A 179 8.59 -3.02 2.94
N THR A 180 8.47 -2.94 1.61
CA THR A 180 8.41 -1.70 0.84
C THR A 180 7.00 -1.45 0.30
N GLY A 181 6.60 -0.18 0.14
CA GLY A 181 5.32 0.17 -0.48
C GLY A 181 5.46 1.39 -1.37
N ALA A 182 4.62 1.52 -2.39
CA ALA A 182 4.60 2.72 -3.22
C ALA A 182 4.11 3.92 -2.39
N MET A 183 4.81 5.06 -2.44
CA MET A 183 4.39 6.24 -1.67
C MET A 183 3.00 6.73 -2.12
N GLY A 184 2.65 6.59 -3.41
CA GLY A 184 1.30 6.90 -3.90
C GLY A 184 0.18 6.02 -3.32
N SER A 185 0.52 4.85 -2.76
CA SER A 185 -0.46 3.94 -2.14
C SER A 185 -0.65 4.14 -0.64
N PHE A 186 0.20 4.95 0.00
CA PHE A 186 0.06 5.28 1.41
C PHE A 186 -1.08 6.27 1.58
N SER A 187 -2.08 5.88 2.37
CA SER A 187 -3.26 6.68 2.61
C SER A 187 -3.61 6.76 4.08
N CYS A 188 -4.05 7.93 4.53
CA CYS A 188 -4.49 8.13 5.90
C CYS A 188 -5.99 8.31 5.97
N HIS A 189 -6.59 7.72 7.00
CA HIS A 189 -7.97 7.90 7.35
C HIS A 189 -8.06 8.65 8.67
N ARG A 190 -8.66 9.83 8.61
CA ARG A 190 -8.93 10.69 9.76
C ARG A 190 -10.13 10.14 10.55
N GLU A 191 -9.92 9.87 11.83
CA GLU A 191 -10.99 9.53 12.77
C GLU A 191 -11.61 10.79 13.36
N ARG A 192 -10.77 11.76 13.73
CA ARG A 192 -11.20 13.06 14.28
C ARG A 192 -10.16 14.15 14.02
N TRP A 193 -10.63 15.38 13.98
CA TRP A 193 -9.76 16.55 14.07
C TRP A 193 -9.21 16.69 15.48
N ILE A 194 -7.96 17.15 15.58
CA ILE A 194 -7.38 17.55 16.85
C ILE A 194 -7.80 19.02 17.05
N GLU A 195 -9.01 19.21 17.59
CA GLU A 195 -9.54 20.54 17.92
C GLU A 195 -8.82 21.11 19.17
N PRO A 196 -8.52 22.41 19.15
CA PRO A 196 -7.18 22.97 19.26
C PRO A 196 -6.53 22.69 20.62
N PRO A 197 -5.40 21.98 20.68
CA PRO A 197 -4.71 21.75 21.94
C PRO A 197 -3.27 22.25 21.93
N SER A 198 -3.00 23.11 22.91
CA SER A 198 -1.69 23.58 23.36
C SER A 198 -1.00 24.61 22.46
N GLU A 199 -1.00 25.88 22.91
CA GLU A 199 -0.06 26.94 22.46
C GLU A 199 1.39 26.66 22.91
N ASP A 200 1.66 25.44 23.38
CA ASP A 200 2.98 25.03 23.80
C ASP A 200 3.90 24.98 22.59
N VAL A 201 4.81 25.95 22.57
CA VAL A 201 5.93 26.11 21.65
C VAL A 201 6.81 24.85 21.59
N TYR A 202 6.76 23.99 22.62
CA TYR A 202 7.46 22.70 22.67
C TYR A 202 6.54 21.49 22.50
N GLY A 203 5.29 21.69 22.05
CA GLY A 203 4.29 20.65 21.86
C GLY A 203 4.02 20.27 20.41
N PRO A 204 2.94 19.51 20.15
CA PRO A 204 2.50 19.08 18.81
C PRO A 204 2.27 20.23 17.82
N ALA A 205 1.93 21.41 18.35
CA ALA A 205 1.82 22.66 17.63
C ALA A 205 3.08 23.00 16.82
N ALA A 206 4.28 22.85 17.39
CA ALA A 206 5.53 23.11 16.70
C ALA A 206 5.80 22.07 15.58
N GLY A 207 5.45 20.80 15.82
CA GLY A 207 5.52 19.76 14.79
C GLY A 207 4.62 20.07 13.60
N PHE A 208 3.41 20.58 13.86
CA PHE A 208 2.51 21.05 12.81
C PHE A 208 3.10 22.22 12.02
N VAL A 209 3.62 23.26 12.68
CA VAL A 209 4.27 24.40 12.00
C VAL A 209 5.39 23.92 11.08
N ALA A 210 6.18 22.95 11.51
CA ALA A 210 7.26 22.40 10.72
C ALA A 210 6.76 21.62 9.48
N ILE A 211 5.71 20.80 9.63
CA ILE A 211 5.11 20.07 8.50
C ILE A 211 4.45 21.06 7.52
N ALA A 212 3.69 22.03 8.03
CA ALA A 212 3.04 23.06 7.24
C ALA A 212 4.05 23.90 6.45
N ALA A 213 5.19 24.23 7.06
CA ALA A 213 6.31 24.93 6.42
C ALA A 213 6.95 24.15 5.29
N ALA A 214 7.21 22.86 5.50
CA ALA A 214 7.75 22.01 4.47
C ALA A 214 6.76 21.77 3.33
N PHE A 215 5.48 21.59 3.66
CA PHE A 215 4.39 21.45 2.70
C PHE A 215 4.26 22.69 1.82
N HIS A 216 4.15 23.88 2.42
CA HIS A 216 4.05 25.12 1.67
C HIS A 216 5.22 25.30 0.72
N ALA A 217 6.46 25.13 1.18
CA ALA A 217 7.64 25.27 0.32
C ALA A 217 7.67 24.27 -0.87
N ALA A 218 6.99 23.12 -0.75
CA ALA A 218 6.89 22.16 -1.85
C ALA A 218 5.87 22.59 -2.93
N PHE A 219 4.81 23.29 -2.54
CA PHE A 219 3.71 23.66 -3.43
C PHE A 219 3.66 25.14 -3.81
N GLU A 220 4.30 26.02 -3.05
CA GLU A 220 4.34 27.46 -3.29
C GLU A 220 4.75 27.77 -4.73
N GLY A 221 4.15 28.84 -5.24
CA GLY A 221 4.48 29.42 -6.53
C GLY A 221 3.43 29.16 -7.59
N GLU A 222 3.82 29.46 -8.80
CA GLU A 222 2.96 29.50 -9.97
C GLU A 222 3.65 28.82 -11.16
N GLY A 223 2.82 28.27 -12.04
CA GLY A 223 3.23 27.62 -13.27
C GLY A 223 2.27 27.96 -14.40
N TRP A 224 2.79 28.54 -15.47
CA TRP A 224 2.01 28.78 -16.70
C TRP A 224 2.90 28.67 -17.93
N VAL A 225 2.27 28.35 -19.06
CA VAL A 225 2.96 28.35 -20.36
C VAL A 225 2.68 29.68 -21.05
N THR A 226 3.74 30.40 -21.44
CA THR A 226 3.54 31.66 -22.18
C THR A 226 3.22 31.36 -23.66
N ARG A 227 2.13 31.97 -24.16
CA ARG A 227 1.67 31.84 -25.56
C ARG A 227 2.73 32.14 -26.63
N GLN A 228 3.74 32.94 -26.30
CA GLN A 228 4.77 33.38 -27.25
C GLN A 228 5.97 32.44 -27.34
N THR A 229 6.28 31.67 -26.29
CA THR A 229 7.50 30.85 -26.26
C THR A 229 7.22 29.37 -26.10
N HIS A 230 5.98 28.97 -25.75
CA HIS A 230 5.62 27.61 -25.32
C HIS A 230 6.55 27.05 -24.23
N ARG A 231 7.31 27.92 -23.55
CA ARG A 231 8.17 27.56 -22.43
C ARG A 231 7.40 27.81 -21.15
N PRO A 232 7.44 26.88 -20.21
CA PRO A 232 6.80 27.08 -18.93
C PRO A 232 7.63 28.09 -18.13
N GLN A 233 7.00 29.12 -17.58
CA GLN A 233 7.56 29.83 -16.44
C GLN A 233 7.11 29.05 -15.21
N GLN A 234 8.07 28.44 -14.51
CA GLN A 234 7.81 27.58 -13.36
C GLN A 234 8.57 28.15 -12.17
N ASN A 235 7.84 28.53 -11.13
CA ASN A 235 8.41 28.93 -9.85
C ASN A 235 7.89 28.04 -8.71
N SER A 236 7.58 26.77 -9.02
CA SER A 236 7.02 25.83 -8.06
C SER A 236 7.63 24.43 -8.22
N SER A 237 8.03 23.84 -7.09
CA SER A 237 8.57 22.47 -7.05
C SER A 237 7.52 21.44 -7.48
N PHE A 238 6.24 21.67 -7.16
CA PHE A 238 5.13 20.84 -7.61
C PHE A 238 5.08 20.70 -9.13
N VAL A 239 5.16 21.84 -9.82
CA VAL A 239 5.11 21.88 -11.29
C VAL A 239 6.32 21.17 -11.88
N LEU A 240 7.51 21.40 -11.31
CA LEU A 240 8.74 20.71 -11.75
C LEU A 240 8.68 19.19 -11.56
N ALA A 241 7.92 18.71 -10.56
CA ALA A 241 7.84 17.29 -10.24
C ALA A 241 6.77 16.52 -11.02
N THR A 242 5.65 17.17 -11.31
CA THR A 242 4.44 16.48 -11.81
C THR A 242 4.14 16.77 -13.27
N ALA A 243 4.66 17.86 -13.82
CA ALA A 243 4.47 18.19 -15.21
C ALA A 243 5.18 17.20 -16.13
N LYS A 244 4.41 16.49 -16.95
CA LYS A 244 4.96 15.58 -17.97
C LYS A 244 4.95 16.26 -19.34
N TRP A 245 6.03 16.04 -20.07
CA TRP A 245 6.15 16.40 -21.48
C TRP A 245 6.00 15.13 -22.30
N GLU A 246 4.87 14.98 -22.99
CA GLU A 246 4.68 13.86 -23.92
C GLU A 246 5.32 14.18 -25.28
N ASP A 247 5.29 15.45 -25.71
CA ASP A 247 5.92 15.96 -26.93
C ASP A 247 6.29 17.45 -26.80
N ARG A 248 7.01 18.02 -27.79
CA ARG A 248 7.34 19.47 -27.84
C ARG A 248 6.12 20.42 -27.78
N GLY A 249 4.90 19.90 -27.86
CA GLY A 249 3.65 20.68 -27.80
C GLY A 249 2.59 20.15 -26.83
N ASN A 250 2.75 18.96 -26.23
CA ASN A 250 1.79 18.40 -25.29
C ASN A 250 2.39 18.35 -23.89
N TYR A 251 1.89 19.24 -23.06
CA TYR A 251 2.19 19.35 -21.65
C TYR A 251 1.01 18.76 -20.88
N THR A 252 1.22 17.93 -19.86
CA THR A 252 0.10 17.39 -19.09
C THR A 252 0.37 17.58 -17.60
N MET A 253 -0.59 18.21 -16.93
CA MET A 253 -0.63 18.30 -15.48
C MET A 253 -1.34 17.07 -14.89
N PRO A 254 -1.03 16.70 -13.63
CA PRO A 254 -1.74 15.60 -12.98
C PRO A 254 -3.23 15.91 -12.85
N PRO A 255 -4.11 14.90 -12.92
CA PRO A 255 -5.56 15.10 -12.91
C PRO A 255 -6.10 15.53 -11.54
N ARG A 256 -5.38 15.25 -10.46
CA ARG A 256 -5.84 15.45 -9.07
C ARG A 256 -4.74 16.06 -8.21
N LEU A 257 -4.91 17.33 -7.88
CA LEU A 257 -3.97 18.05 -7.02
C LEU A 257 -4.03 17.55 -5.56
N ILE A 258 -5.23 17.16 -5.09
CA ILE A 258 -5.47 16.73 -3.72
C ILE A 258 -4.63 15.50 -3.32
N ASP A 259 -4.49 14.53 -4.23
CA ASP A 259 -3.74 13.30 -3.99
C ASP A 259 -2.25 13.62 -3.73
N HIS A 260 -1.70 14.63 -4.41
CA HIS A 260 -0.35 15.11 -4.17
C HIS A 260 -0.22 15.84 -2.83
N PHE A 261 -1.19 16.68 -2.48
CA PHE A 261 -1.16 17.38 -1.20
C PHE A 261 -1.16 16.42 -0.02
N GLN A 262 -2.10 15.47 -0.03
CA GLN A 262 -2.23 14.43 0.98
C GLN A 262 -0.96 13.58 1.08
N ARG A 263 -0.44 13.11 -0.06
CA ARG A 263 0.80 12.33 -0.09
C ARG A 263 1.96 13.08 0.57
N VAL A 264 2.18 14.34 0.23
CA VAL A 264 3.27 15.13 0.83
C VAL A 264 3.09 15.27 2.34
N LEU A 265 1.90 15.66 2.80
CA LEU A 265 1.61 15.83 4.24
C LEU A 265 1.84 14.55 5.04
N TRP A 266 1.40 13.41 4.50
CA TRP A 266 1.47 12.13 5.20
C TRP A 266 2.88 11.53 5.23
N HIS A 267 3.75 11.86 4.28
CA HIS A 267 5.12 11.32 4.23
C HIS A 267 6.18 12.22 4.86
N ILE A 268 5.91 13.52 5.08
CA ILE A 268 6.83 14.40 5.80
C ILE A 268 7.24 13.79 7.17
N PRO A 269 6.30 13.33 8.02
CA PRO A 269 6.67 12.73 9.31
C PRO A 269 7.42 11.40 9.21
N ILE A 270 7.29 10.67 8.09
CA ILE A 270 7.89 9.34 7.91
C ILE A 270 9.40 9.44 7.68
N ASN A 271 9.90 10.48 7.01
CA ASN A 271 11.35 10.65 6.81
C ASN A 271 11.97 11.77 7.66
N ALA A 272 11.15 12.44 8.47
CA ALA A 272 11.60 13.46 9.41
C ALA A 272 12.44 12.83 10.53
N ARG A 273 13.77 12.90 10.47
CA ARG A 273 14.60 12.48 11.60
C ARG A 273 14.57 13.53 12.70
N ALA A 274 14.11 13.15 13.90
CA ALA A 274 14.28 13.95 15.10
C ALA A 274 15.77 14.18 15.43
N LYS A 275 16.11 15.35 15.99
CA LYS A 275 17.46 15.62 16.52
C LYS A 275 17.67 14.81 17.81
N GLU A 276 18.90 14.35 18.03
CA GLU A 276 19.32 13.64 19.24
C GLU A 276 18.79 14.31 20.52
N ILE A 277 18.21 13.49 21.39
CA ILE A 277 17.73 13.89 22.71
C ILE A 277 18.96 14.32 23.54
N PRO A 278 18.94 15.49 24.20
CA PRO A 278 20.01 15.84 25.13
C PRO A 278 20.17 14.76 26.20
N ALA A 279 21.41 14.38 26.51
CA ALA A 279 21.70 13.34 27.50
C ALA A 279 20.93 13.59 28.81
N GLY A 280 20.14 12.59 29.24
CA GLY A 280 19.34 12.64 30.47
C GLY A 280 17.87 13.08 30.30
N GLN A 281 17.38 13.28 29.07
CA GLN A 281 15.96 13.55 28.77
C GLN A 281 15.23 12.40 28.05
N GLU A 282 15.87 11.22 27.97
CA GLU A 282 15.26 9.98 27.45
C GLU A 282 14.07 9.58 28.35
N GLY A 283 12.93 9.28 27.73
CA GLY A 283 11.67 8.94 28.39
C GLY A 283 10.87 10.10 28.97
N GLY A 284 11.26 11.36 28.70
CA GLY A 284 10.53 12.56 29.14
C GLY A 284 9.24 12.82 28.35
N LYS A 285 8.48 13.88 28.74
CA LYS A 285 7.24 14.31 28.07
C LYS A 285 7.39 14.59 26.55
N TYR A 286 8.63 14.78 26.08
CA TYR A 286 8.99 15.13 24.71
C TYR A 286 9.72 14.01 23.95
N ASP A 287 9.89 12.85 24.59
CA ASP A 287 10.45 11.66 23.97
C ASP A 287 9.34 10.84 23.31
N LEU A 288 8.76 11.42 22.25
CA LEU A 288 7.97 10.63 21.33
C LEU A 288 8.96 9.76 20.56
N ASP A 289 9.05 8.48 20.93
CA ASP A 289 9.60 7.47 20.05
C ASP A 289 8.88 7.66 18.71
N GLY A 290 9.62 8.06 17.68
CA GLY A 290 9.08 8.29 16.33
C GLY A 290 8.68 6.98 15.66
N VAL A 291 8.15 6.03 16.42
CA VAL A 291 7.85 4.68 16.02
C VAL A 291 6.38 4.42 16.32
N VAL A 292 5.66 3.94 15.32
CA VAL A 292 4.24 3.61 15.41
C VAL A 292 4.06 2.12 15.18
N GLU A 293 3.19 1.48 15.97
CA GLU A 293 2.83 0.08 15.79
C GLU A 293 2.11 -0.09 14.44
N LEU A 294 2.54 -1.10 13.69
CA LEU A 294 2.02 -1.47 12.39
C LEU A 294 1.45 -2.89 12.46
N GLN A 295 0.17 -3.04 12.17
CA GLN A 295 -0.48 -4.33 12.00
C GLN A 295 -0.43 -4.72 10.53
N VAL A 296 0.30 -5.79 10.22
CA VAL A 296 0.49 -6.31 8.86
C VAL A 296 -0.24 -7.63 8.72
N LEU A 297 -1.10 -7.74 7.72
CA LEU A 297 -1.70 -9.00 7.30
C LEU A 297 -0.74 -9.69 6.32
N ASP A 298 0.26 -10.38 6.86
CA ASP A 298 1.37 -10.97 6.08
C ASP A 298 0.85 -12.14 5.22
N GLU A 299 0.90 -11.96 3.91
CA GLU A 299 0.53 -12.93 2.88
C GLU A 299 1.71 -13.86 2.59
N GLN A 300 1.72 -15.01 3.27
CA GLN A 300 2.76 -16.00 3.08
C GLN A 300 2.35 -17.01 2.00
N PRO A 301 3.19 -17.24 0.97
CA PRO A 301 2.92 -18.30 0.01
C PRO A 301 3.04 -19.66 0.71
N ILE A 302 1.98 -20.46 0.63
CA ILE A 302 1.99 -21.83 1.13
C ILE A 302 1.67 -22.79 -0.01
N LEU A 303 2.37 -23.93 -0.04
CA LEU A 303 2.08 -25.02 -0.95
C LEU A 303 1.17 -26.01 -0.22
N LEU A 304 -0.11 -26.02 -0.59
CA LEU A 304 -1.04 -27.03 -0.09
C LEU A 304 -1.05 -28.21 -1.06
N GLN A 305 -1.04 -29.42 -0.53
CA GLN A 305 -1.33 -30.61 -1.31
C GLN A 305 -2.84 -30.74 -1.46
N LYS A 306 -3.36 -30.60 -2.68
CA LYS A 306 -4.77 -30.84 -2.97
C LYS A 306 -4.93 -32.24 -3.54
N PHE A 307 -5.80 -33.03 -2.92
CA PHE A 307 -6.20 -34.33 -3.42
C PHE A 307 -7.35 -34.17 -4.41
N ASP A 308 -7.17 -34.68 -5.62
CA ASP A 308 -8.27 -34.84 -6.59
C ASP A 308 -9.09 -36.08 -6.22
N PHE A 309 -10.05 -35.88 -5.33
CA PHE A 309 -10.95 -36.94 -4.88
C PHE A 309 -11.76 -37.53 -6.04
N VAL A 310 -12.16 -36.73 -7.04
CA VAL A 310 -12.97 -37.21 -8.17
C VAL A 310 -12.19 -38.22 -8.99
N ARG A 311 -10.94 -37.89 -9.34
CA ARG A 311 -10.06 -38.80 -10.09
C ARG A 311 -9.72 -40.05 -9.29
N THR A 312 -9.55 -39.91 -7.98
CA THR A 312 -9.27 -41.04 -7.07
C THR A 312 -10.46 -42.00 -6.99
N PHE A 313 -11.68 -41.48 -6.74
CA PHE A 313 -12.91 -42.27 -6.68
C PHE A 313 -13.25 -42.93 -8.02
N ALA A 314 -13.08 -42.21 -9.14
CA ALA A 314 -13.34 -42.77 -10.47
C ALA A 314 -12.45 -43.98 -10.74
N THR A 315 -11.17 -43.90 -10.38
CA THR A 315 -10.21 -45.00 -10.60
C THR A 315 -10.51 -46.20 -9.71
N ILE A 316 -10.78 -45.97 -8.41
CA ILE A 316 -11.19 -47.03 -7.50
C ILE A 316 -12.48 -47.71 -8.01
N GLY A 317 -13.44 -46.92 -8.52
CA GLY A 317 -14.67 -47.42 -9.12
C GLY A 317 -14.42 -48.31 -10.33
N VAL A 318 -13.54 -47.90 -11.25
CA VAL A 318 -13.16 -48.71 -12.42
C VAL A 318 -12.49 -50.02 -11.98
N CYS A 319 -11.53 -49.97 -11.07
CA CYS A 319 -10.85 -51.17 -10.57
C CYS A 319 -11.83 -52.16 -9.89
N LEU A 320 -12.78 -51.65 -9.09
CA LEU A 320 -13.83 -52.48 -8.49
C LEU A 320 -14.74 -53.11 -9.55
N SER A 321 -15.14 -52.36 -10.59
CA SER A 321 -16.00 -52.88 -11.65
C SER A 321 -15.33 -54.03 -12.44
N VAL A 322 -14.03 -53.91 -12.72
CA VAL A 322 -13.24 -54.97 -13.36
C VAL A 322 -13.12 -56.19 -12.44
N GLY A 323 -12.89 -55.97 -11.15
CA GLY A 323 -12.86 -57.06 -10.15
C GLY A 323 -14.18 -57.82 -10.06
N VAL A 324 -15.31 -57.11 -9.97
CA VAL A 324 -16.64 -57.72 -9.96
C VAL A 324 -16.92 -58.46 -11.26
N GLY A 325 -16.56 -57.87 -12.41
CA GLY A 325 -16.69 -58.52 -13.72
C GLY A 325 -15.92 -59.83 -13.81
N ALA A 326 -14.69 -59.87 -13.28
CA ALA A 326 -13.88 -61.09 -13.23
C ALA A 326 -14.49 -62.16 -12.31
N VAL A 327 -15.04 -61.77 -11.16
CA VAL A 327 -15.72 -62.71 -10.23
C VAL A 327 -16.98 -63.28 -10.87
N VAL A 328 -17.81 -62.45 -11.51
CA VAL A 328 -19.01 -62.91 -12.23
C VAL A 328 -18.64 -63.86 -13.37
N TRP A 329 -17.60 -63.53 -14.13
CA TRP A 329 -17.09 -64.39 -15.20
C TRP A 329 -16.66 -65.77 -14.67
N LEU A 330 -15.91 -65.79 -13.56
CA LEU A 330 -15.47 -67.03 -12.91
C LEU A 330 -16.62 -67.87 -12.34
N ILE A 331 -17.70 -67.25 -11.87
CA ILE A 331 -18.86 -67.95 -11.31
C ILE A 331 -19.80 -68.49 -12.40
N VAL A 332 -19.94 -67.77 -13.52
CA VAL A 332 -20.95 -68.08 -14.56
C VAL A 332 -20.41 -69.04 -15.64
N LEU A 333 -19.11 -69.01 -15.95
CA LEU A 333 -18.55 -69.82 -17.05
C LEU A 333 -18.13 -71.28 -16.76
N PRO A 334 -18.19 -71.88 -15.55
CA PRO A 334 -17.82 -73.28 -15.41
C PRO A 334 -18.93 -74.27 -15.83
N LYS A 335 -19.94 -73.85 -16.61
CA LYS A 335 -21.10 -74.72 -16.94
C LYS A 335 -21.17 -75.28 -18.36
N GLU A 336 -20.30 -74.89 -19.30
CA GLU A 336 -20.44 -75.37 -20.70
C GLU A 336 -19.32 -76.28 -21.24
N SER A 337 -18.19 -76.45 -20.56
CA SER A 337 -17.11 -77.34 -21.06
C SER A 337 -17.27 -78.83 -20.68
N GLY A 338 -18.49 -79.29 -20.41
CA GLY A 338 -18.80 -80.67 -20.01
C GLY A 338 -19.68 -81.45 -21.01
N ARG A 339 -19.93 -80.91 -22.20
CA ARG A 339 -20.65 -81.61 -23.28
C ARG A 339 -19.88 -81.53 -24.58
N LEU A 340 -18.90 -82.41 -24.74
CA LEU A 340 -18.46 -83.02 -25.99
C LEU A 340 -17.48 -84.13 -25.58
N ALA A 341 -18.08 -85.22 -25.11
CA ALA A 341 -17.52 -86.56 -25.17
C ALA A 341 -18.01 -87.22 -26.46
#